data_AF-A0A418JL46-F1
#
_entry.id   AF-A0A418JL46-F1
#
_cell.length_a   1.000
_cell.length_b   1.000
_cell.length_c   1.000
_cell.angle_alpha   90.00
_cell.angle_beta   90.00
_cell.angle_gamma   90.00
#
_symmetry.space_group_name_H-M   'P 1'
#
loop_
_entity.id
_entity.type
_entity.pdbx_description
1 polymer ?
#
loop_
_entity_poly.entity_id
_entity_poly.type
_entity_poly.pdbx_seq_one_letter_code
_entity_poly.pdbx_strand_id
1 'polypeptide(L)'
;MIPLFYMITEGVSMNKIKNESLQVLASMLIINANYVHGTLYLKEDGVHFKANGLLADKEIRSHFLFNEIQHIKFGFSFKPYRIVIKTFSDEAYIFDFVAKQEGKALVQVVKQNLSRA
;
A
#
# COMPACT_ATOMS: atom_id res chain seq x y z
N MET A 1 32.14 46.25 -15.42
CA MET A 1 30.72 45.84 -15.48
C MET A 1 30.66 44.43 -14.91
N ILE A 2 30.17 44.27 -13.68
CA ILE A 2 30.25 43.03 -12.89
C ILE A 2 28.91 42.29 -13.05
N PRO A 3 28.86 40.96 -13.26
CA PRO A 3 27.59 40.26 -13.30
C PRO A 3 27.05 40.09 -11.87
N LEU A 4 25.80 40.51 -11.66
CA LEU A 4 25.13 40.39 -10.37
C LEU A 4 24.51 38.98 -10.24
N PHE A 5 25.11 38.20 -9.36
CA PHE A 5 24.56 37.01 -8.73
C PHE A 5 23.28 37.35 -7.94
N TYR A 6 22.13 36.75 -8.30
CA TYR A 6 20.96 36.41 -7.46
C TYR A 6 19.89 35.90 -8.44
N MET A 7 19.49 34.62 -8.49
CA MET A 7 18.71 33.90 -7.48
C MET A 7 18.76 32.41 -7.81
N ILE A 8 19.32 31.61 -6.90
CA ILE A 8 19.04 30.19 -6.81
C ILE A 8 17.67 30.10 -6.16
N THR A 9 16.61 29.84 -6.92
CA THR A 9 15.37 29.28 -6.36
C THR A 9 15.41 27.78 -6.60
N GLU A 10 15.71 27.12 -5.49
CA GLU A 10 15.67 25.70 -5.18
C GLU A 10 14.80 24.86 -6.09
N GLY A 11 15.38 23.76 -6.55
CA GLY A 11 14.75 22.78 -7.42
C GLY A 11 13.41 22.32 -6.89
N VAL A 12 12.38 22.54 -7.71
CA VAL A 12 11.15 21.75 -7.64
C VAL A 12 11.57 20.30 -7.89
N SER A 13 11.63 19.53 -6.80
CA SER A 13 11.93 18.10 -6.81
C SER A 13 10.98 17.38 -7.77
N MET A 14 11.51 16.93 -8.90
CA MET A 14 10.84 16.02 -9.85
C MET A 14 10.61 14.60 -9.28
N ASN A 15 10.55 14.44 -7.95
CA ASN A 15 10.38 13.17 -7.25
C ASN A 15 9.29 13.20 -6.17
N LYS A 16 8.38 14.18 -6.20
CA LYS A 16 7.09 14.06 -5.50
C LYS A 16 6.18 13.14 -6.32
N ILE A 17 6.52 11.85 -6.31
CA ILE A 17 5.83 10.78 -7.02
C ILE A 17 4.34 10.84 -6.70
N LYS A 18 3.52 10.57 -7.72
CA LYS A 18 2.07 10.26 -7.71
C LYS A 18 1.68 9.18 -6.66
N ASN A 19 1.94 9.41 -5.38
CA ASN A 19 1.66 8.46 -4.31
C ASN A 19 0.21 8.57 -3.81
N GLU A 20 -0.48 9.68 -4.06
CA GLU A 20 -1.82 9.94 -3.51
C GLU A 20 -2.97 9.17 -4.19
N SER A 21 -2.75 8.51 -5.35
CA SER A 21 -3.85 7.89 -6.11
C SER A 21 -3.83 6.37 -6.17
N LEU A 22 -2.87 5.68 -5.55
CA LEU A 22 -2.79 4.23 -5.66
C LEU A 22 -3.68 3.55 -4.61
N GLN A 23 -4.90 3.24 -5.03
CA GLN A 23 -5.91 2.56 -4.22
C GLN A 23 -6.32 1.25 -4.90
N VAL A 24 -6.55 0.22 -4.09
CA VAL A 24 -6.94 -1.12 -4.54
C VAL A 24 -8.14 -1.56 -3.71
N LEU A 25 -9.27 -1.77 -4.37
CA LEU A 25 -10.40 -2.47 -3.75
C LEU A 25 -9.98 -3.89 -3.42
N ALA A 26 -10.17 -4.27 -2.16
CA ALA A 26 -9.69 -5.52 -1.63
C ALA A 26 -10.51 -5.94 -0.41
N SER A 27 -10.59 -7.25 -0.13
CA SER A 27 -11.26 -7.72 1.07
C SER A 27 -10.31 -8.52 1.95
N MET A 28 -10.12 -8.06 3.18
CA MET A 28 -9.28 -8.72 4.17
C MET A 28 -9.95 -10.01 4.63
N LEU A 29 -9.26 -11.13 4.48
CA LEU A 29 -9.66 -12.41 5.04
C LEU A 29 -9.50 -12.38 6.56
N ILE A 30 -10.59 -12.69 7.27
CA ILE A 30 -10.63 -12.83 8.72
C ILE A 30 -11.03 -14.28 9.09
N ILE A 31 -11.33 -14.51 10.36
CA ILE A 31 -11.64 -15.83 10.92
C ILE A 31 -12.85 -16.46 10.21
N ASN A 32 -12.85 -17.80 10.12
CA ASN A 32 -13.92 -18.61 9.50
C ASN A 32 -14.19 -18.27 8.03
N ALA A 33 -13.15 -17.89 7.28
CA ALA A 33 -13.23 -17.55 5.86
C ALA A 33 -14.17 -16.37 5.52
N ASN A 34 -14.45 -15.51 6.50
CA ASN A 34 -15.19 -14.27 6.30
C ASN A 34 -14.27 -13.16 5.79
N TYR A 35 -14.87 -12.14 5.18
CA TYR A 35 -14.15 -11.04 4.58
C TYR A 35 -14.65 -9.70 5.07
N VAL A 36 -13.71 -8.80 5.34
CA VAL A 36 -13.98 -7.38 5.54
C VAL A 36 -13.65 -6.65 4.25
N HIS A 37 -14.68 -6.11 3.58
CA HIS A 37 -14.50 -5.35 2.34
C HIS A 37 -13.93 -3.97 2.63
N GLY A 38 -12.99 -3.52 1.79
CA GLY A 38 -12.38 -2.22 1.95
C GLY A 38 -11.46 -1.83 0.81
N THR A 39 -10.57 -0.90 1.13
CA THR A 39 -9.60 -0.33 0.20
C THR A 39 -8.22 -0.39 0.83
N LEU A 40 -7.26 -0.97 0.10
CA LEU A 40 -5.84 -0.81 0.36
C LEU A 40 -5.34 0.46 -0.34
N TYR A 41 -4.55 1.27 0.34
CA TYR A 41 -3.97 2.48 -0.24
C TYR A 41 -2.58 2.77 0.34
N LEU A 42 -1.76 3.46 -0.43
CA LEU A 42 -0.39 3.78 -0.04
C LEU A 42 -0.33 5.14 0.68
N LYS A 43 0.48 5.22 1.72
CA LYS A 43 0.92 6.47 2.37
C LYS A 43 2.44 6.47 2.49
N GLU A 44 3.00 7.57 2.99
CA GLU A 44 4.45 7.75 3.14
C GLU A 44 5.10 6.74 4.09
N ASP A 45 4.34 6.27 5.09
CA ASP A 45 4.78 5.36 6.14
C ASP A 45 4.53 3.87 5.82
N GLY A 46 3.66 3.56 4.87
CA GLY A 46 3.36 2.17 4.52
C GLY A 46 2.05 1.97 3.75
N VAL A 47 1.51 0.76 3.88
CA VAL A 47 0.22 0.36 3.28
C VAL A 47 -0.87 0.47 4.33
N HIS A 48 -1.98 1.08 3.97
CA HIS A 48 -3.12 1.27 4.85
C HIS A 48 -4.32 0.53 4.29
N PHE A 49 -5.16 0.02 5.18
CA PHE A 49 -6.43 -0.62 4.88
C PHE A 49 -7.55 0.14 5.59
N LYS A 50 -8.58 0.50 4.83
CA LYS A 50 -9.82 1.06 5.39
C LYS A 50 -10.99 0.19 4.98
N ALA A 51 -11.74 -0.30 5.96
CA ALA A 51 -12.96 -1.05 5.73
C ALA A 51 -14.11 -0.15 5.28
N ASN A 52 -15.07 -0.76 4.60
CA ASN A 52 -16.29 -0.10 4.15
C ASN A 52 -17.41 -0.23 5.20
N GLY A 53 -18.34 0.73 5.18
CA GLY A 53 -19.59 0.66 5.95
C GLY A 53 -19.37 0.65 7.47
N LEU A 54 -20.15 -0.16 8.19
CA LEU A 54 -20.17 -0.20 9.66
C LEU A 54 -18.86 -0.66 10.31
N LEU A 55 -17.96 -1.24 9.52
CA LEU A 55 -16.65 -1.71 9.97
C LEU A 55 -15.53 -0.70 9.71
N ALA A 56 -15.82 0.41 9.04
CA ALA A 56 -14.87 1.51 8.91
C ALA A 56 -14.41 1.96 10.31
N ASP A 57 -13.09 2.13 10.46
CA ASP A 57 -12.43 2.55 11.70
C ASP A 57 -12.56 1.52 12.85
N LYS A 58 -12.98 0.29 12.54
CA LYS A 58 -13.06 -0.86 13.46
C LYS A 58 -12.31 -2.08 12.92
N GLU A 59 -11.28 -1.85 12.10
CA GLU A 59 -10.51 -2.90 11.48
C GLU A 59 -9.59 -3.59 12.50
N ILE A 60 -9.51 -4.92 12.44
CA ILE A 60 -8.56 -5.71 13.24
C ILE A 60 -7.12 -5.25 12.97
N ARG A 61 -6.85 -4.88 11.72
CA ARG A 61 -5.60 -4.25 11.29
C ARG A 61 -5.89 -3.26 10.16
N SER A 62 -5.39 -2.04 10.30
CA SER A 62 -5.59 -0.96 9.32
C SER A 62 -4.28 -0.37 8.80
N HIS A 63 -3.15 -0.65 9.44
CA HIS A 63 -1.85 -0.03 9.12
C HIS A 63 -0.77 -1.11 8.99
N PHE A 64 0.04 -1.04 7.92
CA PHE A 64 1.19 -1.89 7.68
C PHE A 64 2.38 -0.99 7.37
N LEU A 65 3.15 -0.64 8.38
CA LEU A 65 4.29 0.25 8.22
C LEU A 65 5.40 -0.45 7.43
N PHE A 66 6.17 0.27 6.62
CA PHE A 66 7.21 -0.34 5.79
C PHE A 66 8.24 -1.15 6.62
N ASN A 67 8.58 -0.68 7.81
CA ASN A 67 9.50 -1.37 8.73
C ASN A 67 8.90 -2.64 9.37
N GLU A 68 7.58 -2.84 9.32
CA GLU A 68 6.90 -4.04 9.82
C GLU A 68 6.74 -5.10 8.71
N ILE A 69 6.75 -4.69 7.44
CA ILE A 69 6.50 -5.57 6.30
C ILE A 69 7.79 -6.35 5.97
N GLN A 70 7.77 -7.66 6.23
CA GLN A 70 8.82 -8.57 5.79
C GLN A 70 8.78 -8.75 4.27
N HIS A 71 7.59 -9.02 3.71
CA HIS A 71 7.40 -9.07 2.28
C HIS A 71 5.93 -8.92 1.87
N ILE A 72 5.74 -8.47 0.63
CA ILE A 72 4.41 -8.36 0.00
C ILE A 72 4.40 -9.12 -1.33
N LYS A 73 3.29 -9.82 -1.63
CA LYS A 73 3.12 -10.62 -2.85
C LYS A 73 1.75 -10.38 -3.48
N PHE A 74 1.72 -10.37 -4.81
CA PHE A 74 0.51 -10.47 -5.62
C PHE A 74 0.44 -11.86 -6.24
N GLY A 75 -0.74 -12.49 -6.28
CA GLY A 75 -0.89 -13.83 -6.82
C GLY A 75 -2.32 -14.19 -7.19
N PHE A 76 -2.49 -15.41 -7.71
CA PHE A 76 -3.80 -15.98 -8.00
C PHE A 76 -4.56 -16.33 -6.72
N SER A 77 -5.87 -16.18 -6.79
CA SER A 77 -6.83 -16.65 -5.78
C SER A 77 -8.03 -17.25 -6.51
N PHE A 78 -8.82 -18.06 -5.83
CA PHE A 78 -10.14 -18.44 -6.36
C PHE A 78 -11.11 -17.24 -6.42
N LYS A 79 -10.69 -16.06 -5.93
CA LYS A 79 -11.48 -14.82 -5.83
C LYS A 79 -10.71 -13.59 -6.37
N PRO A 80 -10.73 -13.34 -7.68
CA PRO A 80 -9.82 -13.92 -8.67
C PRO A 80 -8.31 -13.67 -8.45
N TYR A 81 -7.92 -12.64 -7.70
CA TYR A 81 -6.53 -12.36 -7.35
C TYR A 81 -6.40 -11.89 -5.90
N ARG A 82 -5.17 -11.99 -5.39
CA ARG A 82 -4.85 -11.75 -3.98
C ARG A 82 -3.59 -10.93 -3.80
N ILE A 83 -3.58 -10.14 -2.74
CA ILE A 83 -2.39 -9.58 -2.12
C ILE A 83 -2.17 -10.26 -0.77
N VAL A 84 -0.92 -10.61 -0.47
CA VAL A 84 -0.50 -11.12 0.85
C VAL A 84 0.57 -10.20 1.39
N ILE A 85 0.35 -9.66 2.59
CA ILE A 85 1.33 -8.89 3.36
C ILE A 85 1.79 -9.77 4.50
N LYS A 86 3.07 -10.16 4.52
CA LYS A 86 3.70 -10.86 5.63
C LYS A 86 4.51 -9.86 6.45
N THR A 87 4.29 -9.86 7.76
CA THR A 87 5.00 -9.00 8.71
C THR A 87 6.16 -9.74 9.38
N PHE A 88 7.07 -9.02 10.02
CA PHE A 88 8.16 -9.61 10.81
C PHE A 88 7.70 -10.31 12.09
N SER A 89 6.47 -10.07 12.57
CA SER A 89 5.85 -10.82 13.67
C SER A 89 5.26 -12.18 13.24
N ASP A 90 5.60 -12.65 12.04
CA ASP A 90 5.09 -13.87 11.40
C ASP A 90 3.58 -13.90 11.09
N GLU A 91 2.87 -12.78 11.27
CA GLU A 91 1.48 -12.65 10.83
C GLU A 91 1.38 -12.40 9.33
N ALA A 92 0.44 -13.09 8.68
CA ALA A 92 0.13 -12.94 7.26
C ALA A 92 -1.29 -12.41 7.07
N TYR A 93 -1.41 -11.27 6.40
CA TYR A 93 -2.66 -10.61 6.08
C TYR A 93 -3.00 -10.84 4.62
N ILE A 94 -4.16 -11.46 4.39
CA ILE A 94 -4.61 -11.89 3.08
C ILE A 94 -5.73 -10.98 2.61
N PHE A 95 -5.59 -10.49 1.38
CA PHE A 95 -6.55 -9.62 0.73
C PHE A 95 -6.98 -10.24 -0.60
N ASP A 96 -8.23 -10.72 -0.69
CA ASP A 96 -8.82 -11.27 -1.92
C ASP A 96 -9.68 -10.21 -2.65
N PHE A 97 -10.28 -10.61 -3.78
CA PHE A 97 -11.13 -9.78 -4.64
C PHE A 97 -10.39 -8.59 -5.24
N VAL A 98 -9.09 -8.79 -5.49
CA VAL A 98 -8.21 -7.75 -6.01
C VAL A 98 -8.27 -7.74 -7.54
N ALA A 99 -8.39 -6.55 -8.13
CA ALA A 99 -8.25 -6.38 -9.57
C ALA A 99 -6.77 -6.49 -10.01
N LYS A 100 -6.53 -7.14 -11.15
CA LYS A 100 -5.18 -7.60 -11.54
C LYS A 100 -4.19 -6.46 -11.72
N GLN A 101 -4.60 -5.37 -12.36
CA GLN A 101 -3.70 -4.28 -12.73
C GLN A 101 -3.31 -3.46 -11.49
N GLU A 102 -4.32 -3.08 -10.72
CA GLU A 102 -4.22 -2.29 -9.50
C GLU A 102 -3.42 -3.05 -8.43
N GLY A 103 -3.71 -4.34 -8.26
CA GLY A 103 -2.99 -5.17 -7.30
C GLY A 103 -1.50 -5.34 -7.64
N LYS A 104 -1.17 -5.56 -8.92
CA LYS A 104 0.23 -5.60 -9.36
C LYS A 104 0.94 -4.27 -9.14
N ALA A 105 0.29 -3.16 -9.50
CA ALA A 105 0.85 -1.82 -9.33
C ALA A 105 1.15 -1.51 -7.86
N LEU A 106 0.21 -1.79 -6.94
CA LEU A 106 0.42 -1.61 -5.51
C LEU A 106 1.61 -2.42 -4.99
N VAL A 107 1.64 -3.73 -5.27
CA VAL A 107 2.73 -4.60 -4.81
C VAL A 107 4.08 -4.17 -5.37
N GLN A 108 4.14 -3.70 -6.61
CA GLN A 108 5.37 -3.19 -7.21
C GLN A 108 5.89 -1.94 -6.48
N VAL A 109 5.02 -0.96 -6.23
CA VAL A 109 5.41 0.27 -5.53
C VAL A 109 5.84 -0.02 -4.09
N VAL A 110 5.14 -0.89 -3.38
CA VAL A 110 5.53 -1.27 -2.01
C VAL A 110 6.90 -1.93 -2.00
N LYS A 111 7.18 -2.87 -2.92
CA LYS A 111 8.52 -3.49 -3.02
C LYS A 111 9.65 -2.50 -3.28
N GLN A 112 9.40 -1.47 -4.10
CA GLN A 112 10.38 -0.41 -4.34
C GLN A 112 10.69 0.38 -3.06
N ASN A 113 9.67 0.68 -2.25
CA ASN A 113 9.88 1.35 -0.96
C ASN A 113 10.60 0.46 0.06
N LEU A 114 10.27 -0.83 0.13
CA LEU A 114 10.97 -1.79 1.01
C LEU A 114 12.45 -1.97 0.65
N SER A 115 12.83 -1.83 -0.62
CA SER A 115 14.25 -1.91 -1.03
C SER A 115 15.08 -0.66 -0.71
N ARG A 116 14.42 0.43 -0.29
CA ARG A 116 15.06 1.71 0.03
C ARG A 116 15.19 1.95 1.54
N ALA A 117 14.40 1.23 2.34
CA ALA A 117 14.41 1.27 3.80
C ALA A 117 15.53 0.38 4.36
#